data_AF-A0A023X6W9-F1
#
_entry.id   AF-A0A023X6W9-F1
#
_cell.length_a   1.000
_cell.length_b   1.000
_cell.length_c   1.000
_cell.angle_alpha   90.00
_cell.angle_beta   90.00
_cell.angle_gamma   90.00
#
_symmetry.space_group_name_H-M   'P 1'
#
loop_
_entity.id
_entity.type
_entity.pdbx_description
1 polymer ?
#
loop_
_entity_poly.entity_id
_entity_poly.type
_entity_poly.pdbx_seq_one_letter_code
_entity_poly.pdbx_strand_id
1 'polypeptide(L)'
;MTPRSFKTLAAAATVSLLLASCAAPEEPAPEETPAGSGETTAQAPPGSGAAGGETTMMDETTMMEETTAMDETTGPSGEEVTVGGFAVQTPQGEEVTVPEVAVSPQEAQAYLDEVTPIVQNSVRDVSGLIEPEVSVENGNISLNINAASLDEARTSIEESAAQLREVQPPEGLEPVNDELVRAYEEAAPAYEEIATAAESGDPQQVSSAVQERLGDIERFSSQVDAILQDLQQASEGNQQQ
;
A
#
# COMPACT_ATOMS: atom_id res chain seq x y z
N MET A 1 57.95 -5.69 -18.95
CA MET A 1 57.72 -4.53 -18.08
C MET A 1 57.42 -5.03 -16.67
N THR A 2 58.17 -4.52 -15.72
CA THR A 2 58.29 -4.84 -14.29
C THR A 2 57.11 -4.25 -13.46
N PRO A 3 56.95 -4.53 -12.15
CA PRO A 3 55.73 -5.11 -11.59
C PRO A 3 54.91 -4.19 -10.65
N ARG A 4 53.79 -4.76 -10.17
CA ARG A 4 52.84 -4.33 -9.12
C ARG A 4 53.43 -3.44 -8.00
N SER A 5 52.61 -2.51 -7.52
CA SER A 5 52.62 -2.08 -6.11
C SER A 5 51.25 -1.58 -5.67
N PHE A 6 50.70 -2.28 -4.66
CA PHE A 6 49.57 -1.89 -3.84
C PHE A 6 49.97 -0.72 -2.93
N LYS A 7 49.09 0.28 -2.78
CA LYS A 7 49.07 1.16 -1.60
C LYS A 7 47.63 1.42 -1.17
N THR A 8 47.22 0.64 -0.18
CA THR A 8 46.10 0.89 0.73
C THR A 8 46.39 2.15 1.54
N LEU A 9 45.44 3.09 1.61
CA LEU A 9 45.44 4.16 2.60
C LEU A 9 44.10 4.12 3.33
N ALA A 10 44.14 3.58 4.54
CA ALA A 10 43.09 3.68 5.52
C ALA A 10 43.07 5.10 6.09
N ALA A 11 41.92 5.77 6.03
CA ALA A 11 41.67 6.99 6.77
C ALA A 11 40.77 6.65 7.96
N ALA A 12 41.34 6.75 9.16
CA ALA A 12 40.65 6.55 10.43
C ALA A 12 39.71 7.72 10.70
N ALA A 13 38.42 7.43 10.88
CA ALA A 13 37.44 8.39 11.40
C ALA A 13 37.42 8.31 12.93
N THR A 14 37.96 9.34 13.59
CA THR A 14 37.78 9.57 15.03
C THR A 14 36.38 10.14 15.28
N VAL A 15 35.51 9.33 15.89
CA VAL A 15 34.22 9.77 16.45
C VAL A 15 34.42 10.16 17.91
N SER A 16 34.18 11.43 18.23
CA SER A 16 34.11 11.92 19.61
C SER A 16 32.68 11.72 20.13
N LEU A 17 32.48 10.76 21.04
CA LEU A 17 31.23 10.59 21.79
C LEU A 17 31.23 11.55 22.99
N LEU A 18 30.33 12.54 22.98
CA LEU A 18 29.98 13.34 24.16
C LEU A 18 28.77 12.70 24.84
N LEU A 19 29.03 12.03 25.96
CA LEU A 19 28.01 11.51 26.88
C LEU A 19 27.40 12.67 27.67
N ALA A 20 26.13 12.97 27.41
CA ALA A 20 25.29 13.77 28.30
C ALA A 20 24.21 12.87 28.90
N SER A 21 24.38 12.61 30.19
CA SER A 21 23.49 11.87 31.10
C SER A 21 22.35 12.77 31.58
N CYS A 22 21.10 12.27 31.58
CA CYS A 22 20.01 12.61 32.53
C CYS A 22 18.78 11.76 32.16
N ALA A 23 18.49 10.67 32.88
CA ALA A 23 17.68 10.63 34.10
C ALA A 23 16.16 10.72 33.84
N ALA A 24 15.51 9.55 33.75
CA ALA A 24 14.08 9.36 33.95
C ALA A 24 13.74 9.27 35.45
N PRO A 25 12.51 9.65 35.85
CA PRO A 25 11.78 8.72 36.71
C PRO A 25 10.25 8.65 36.47
N GLU A 26 9.77 7.41 36.62
CA GLU A 26 8.51 6.96 37.24
C GLU A 26 7.15 7.38 36.65
N GLU A 27 6.47 6.41 36.05
CA GLU A 27 5.00 6.23 36.15
C GLU A 27 4.64 5.60 37.51
N PRO A 28 3.45 5.94 38.06
CA PRO A 28 2.49 4.85 38.22
C PRO A 28 1.02 5.19 37.92
N ALA A 29 0.38 4.22 37.25
CA ALA A 29 -0.99 3.70 37.36
C ALA A 29 -2.20 4.50 36.82
N PRO A 30 -3.07 3.87 36.00
CA PRO A 30 -4.39 4.40 35.67
C PRO A 30 -5.45 4.06 36.74
N GLU A 31 -6.22 5.07 37.12
CA GLU A 31 -7.39 4.95 38.01
C GLU A 31 -8.60 4.32 37.31
N GLU A 32 -9.30 3.49 38.07
CA GLU A 32 -10.55 2.82 37.73
C GLU A 32 -11.69 3.81 37.44
N THR A 33 -12.50 3.54 36.42
CA THR A 33 -13.85 4.13 36.28
C THR A 33 -14.90 3.03 36.12
N PRO A 34 -15.96 3.01 36.95
CA PRO A 34 -17.03 2.03 36.83
C PRO A 34 -18.20 2.52 35.96
N ALA A 35 -18.72 1.56 35.19
CA ALA A 35 -20.13 1.32 34.85
C ALA A 35 -21.04 2.51 34.54
N GLY A 36 -21.31 2.72 33.24
CA GLY A 36 -22.47 3.47 32.74
C GLY A 36 -23.38 2.56 31.91
N SER A 37 -24.44 2.06 32.52
CA SER A 37 -25.54 1.35 31.85
C SER A 37 -26.50 2.36 31.20
N GLY A 38 -26.87 2.15 29.93
CA GLY A 38 -27.96 2.87 29.25
C GLY A 38 -28.23 2.21 27.90
N GLU A 39 -29.19 1.31 27.83
CA GLU A 39 -30.51 1.57 27.25
C GLU A 39 -30.49 1.55 25.72
N THR A 40 -30.96 0.45 25.13
CA THR A 40 -31.53 0.53 23.78
C THR A 40 -32.75 -0.39 23.66
N THR A 41 -33.85 0.28 23.38
CA THR A 41 -35.23 -0.16 23.34
C THR A 41 -35.48 -1.15 22.22
N ALA A 42 -36.01 -2.33 22.57
CA ALA A 42 -36.63 -3.27 21.63
C ALA A 42 -38.15 -3.00 21.55
N GLN A 43 -38.63 -2.58 20.38
CA GLN A 43 -40.07 -2.50 20.01
C GLN A 43 -40.12 -2.26 18.49
N ALA A 44 -40.88 -2.92 17.61
CA ALA A 44 -41.87 -4.01 17.64
C ALA A 44 -42.06 -4.53 16.17
N PRO A 45 -42.72 -5.70 15.94
CA PRO A 45 -43.11 -6.26 14.63
C PRO A 45 -44.54 -5.76 14.25
N PRO A 46 -45.38 -6.35 13.33
CA PRO A 46 -45.23 -7.51 12.41
C PRO A 46 -45.84 -7.31 10.97
N GLY A 47 -45.65 -8.30 10.09
CA GLY A 47 -46.79 -8.94 9.39
C GLY A 47 -47.02 -8.76 7.88
N SER A 48 -47.00 -9.92 7.19
CA SER A 48 -48.01 -10.43 6.24
C SER A 48 -48.12 -9.89 4.79
N GLY A 49 -48.10 -10.82 3.82
CA GLY A 49 -48.73 -10.63 2.51
C GLY A 49 -48.33 -11.69 1.47
N ALA A 50 -49.29 -12.49 1.01
CA ALA A 50 -49.13 -13.65 0.13
C ALA A 50 -49.55 -13.38 -1.34
N ALA A 51 -49.30 -14.38 -2.20
CA ALA A 51 -49.83 -14.61 -3.57
C ALA A 51 -49.23 -13.74 -4.69
N GLY A 52 -49.04 -14.19 -5.94
CA GLY A 52 -49.43 -15.38 -6.70
C GLY A 52 -49.35 -15.06 -8.21
N GLY A 53 -49.41 -16.08 -9.09
CA GLY A 53 -49.65 -15.96 -10.55
C GLY A 53 -48.37 -15.93 -11.42
N GLU A 54 -48.02 -16.99 -12.14
CA GLU A 54 -48.51 -17.42 -13.46
C GLU A 54 -48.02 -16.57 -14.65
N THR A 55 -47.12 -17.19 -15.45
CA THR A 55 -46.98 -17.19 -16.93
C THR A 55 -47.48 -16.00 -17.75
N THR A 56 -46.65 -15.50 -18.67
CA THR A 56 -47.01 -15.23 -20.09
C THR A 56 -45.74 -15.18 -20.97
N MET A 57 -45.78 -15.90 -22.10
CA MET A 57 -44.89 -15.77 -23.25
C MET A 57 -45.59 -14.93 -24.34
N MET A 58 -44.86 -14.03 -25.01
CA MET A 58 -45.12 -13.40 -26.33
C MET A 58 -43.87 -12.53 -26.60
N ASP A 59 -42.97 -12.82 -27.55
CA ASP A 59 -43.08 -12.77 -29.01
C ASP A 59 -43.68 -11.44 -29.51
N GLU A 60 -42.82 -10.45 -29.77
CA GLU A 60 -43.09 -9.46 -30.82
C GLU A 60 -41.79 -8.84 -31.36
N THR A 61 -41.50 -9.23 -32.60
CA THR A 61 -40.78 -8.53 -33.66
C THR A 61 -40.66 -7.00 -33.49
N THR A 62 -39.44 -6.45 -33.60
CA THR A 62 -39.24 -5.03 -33.96
C THR A 62 -38.30 -4.94 -35.15
N MET A 63 -38.83 -4.50 -36.29
CA MET A 63 -38.07 -4.04 -37.47
C MET A 63 -38.35 -2.56 -37.69
N MET A 64 -37.31 -1.84 -38.14
CA MET A 64 -37.29 -0.46 -38.69
C MET A 64 -37.54 0.63 -37.63
N GLU A 65 -36.87 1.78 -37.59
CA GLU A 65 -36.33 2.65 -38.65
C GLU A 65 -35.10 3.44 -38.14
N GLU A 66 -34.18 3.74 -39.06
CA GLU A 66 -33.54 5.04 -39.26
C GLU A 66 -33.23 5.93 -38.02
N THR A 67 -31.95 6.01 -37.65
CA THR A 67 -31.39 7.22 -37.04
C THR A 67 -30.14 7.65 -37.79
N THR A 68 -30.34 8.63 -38.67
CA THR A 68 -29.28 9.51 -39.17
C THR A 68 -29.08 10.63 -38.15
N ALA A 69 -28.00 10.60 -37.39
CA ALA A 69 -27.35 11.75 -36.73
C ALA A 69 -26.06 11.19 -36.11
N MET A 70 -24.87 11.44 -36.67
CA MET A 70 -24.05 12.58 -36.26
C MET A 70 -24.18 12.86 -34.76
N ASP A 71 -23.47 12.08 -33.97
CA ASP A 71 -22.80 12.59 -32.77
C ASP A 71 -21.35 12.09 -32.85
N GLU A 72 -20.56 12.80 -33.65
CA GLU A 72 -19.14 12.92 -33.36
C GLU A 72 -19.09 13.67 -32.03
N THR A 73 -19.27 12.94 -30.93
CA THR A 73 -18.94 13.43 -29.59
C THR A 73 -17.42 13.45 -29.54
N THR A 74 -16.82 14.36 -30.29
CA THR A 74 -15.52 14.91 -29.94
C THR A 74 -15.79 15.65 -28.63
N GLY A 75 -15.71 14.90 -27.52
CA GLY A 75 -15.47 15.51 -26.21
C GLY A 75 -14.31 16.51 -26.34
N PRO A 76 -14.22 17.50 -25.44
CA PRO A 76 -13.07 18.39 -25.46
C PRO A 76 -11.82 17.53 -25.56
N SER A 77 -11.02 17.73 -26.60
CA SER A 77 -9.72 17.07 -26.76
C SER A 77 -8.83 17.61 -25.65
N GLY A 78 -9.09 17.13 -24.44
CA GLY A 78 -8.21 17.23 -23.31
C GLY A 78 -6.98 16.45 -23.70
N GLU A 79 -5.84 17.10 -23.58
CA GLU A 79 -4.54 16.48 -23.82
C GLU A 79 -4.45 15.25 -22.90
N GLU A 80 -4.48 14.05 -23.48
CA GLU A 80 -4.30 12.81 -22.74
C GLU A 80 -2.86 12.74 -22.23
N VAL A 81 -2.68 12.30 -20.99
CA VAL A 81 -1.37 12.11 -20.37
C VAL A 81 -1.17 10.62 -20.12
N THR A 82 0.06 10.17 -20.35
CA THR A 82 0.45 8.79 -20.10
C THR A 82 0.68 8.58 -18.60
N VAL A 83 0.06 7.55 -18.06
CA VAL A 83 0.33 6.97 -16.73
C VAL A 83 0.91 5.57 -16.94
N GLY A 84 1.94 5.21 -16.19
CA GLY A 84 2.60 3.91 -16.24
C GLY A 84 3.61 3.77 -17.37
N GLY A 85 3.82 2.54 -17.85
CA GLY A 85 4.81 2.23 -18.89
C GLY A 85 6.26 2.26 -18.41
N PHE A 86 6.48 2.41 -17.11
CA PHE A 86 7.80 2.39 -16.49
C PHE A 86 8.07 1.05 -15.78
N ALA A 87 9.36 0.73 -15.67
CA ALA A 87 9.83 -0.38 -14.87
C ALA A 87 10.39 0.13 -13.54
N VAL A 88 9.93 -0.43 -12.43
CA VAL A 88 10.52 -0.23 -11.11
C VAL A 88 11.60 -1.28 -10.90
N GLN A 89 12.83 -0.83 -10.69
CA GLN A 89 13.93 -1.70 -10.31
C GLN A 89 13.80 -2.02 -8.82
N THR A 90 13.59 -3.28 -8.47
CA THR A 90 13.53 -3.71 -7.07
C THR A 90 14.95 -3.75 -6.47
N PRO A 91 15.08 -3.70 -5.14
CA PRO A 91 16.37 -3.88 -4.47
C PRO A 91 17.07 -5.21 -4.79
N GLN A 92 16.31 -6.23 -5.22
CA GLN A 92 16.86 -7.52 -5.66
C GLN A 92 17.34 -7.50 -7.13
N GLY A 93 17.17 -6.38 -7.84
CA GLY A 93 17.56 -6.24 -9.24
C GLY A 93 16.55 -6.81 -10.24
N GLU A 94 15.33 -7.07 -9.81
CA GLU A 94 14.22 -7.42 -10.71
C GLU A 94 13.58 -6.14 -11.28
N GLU A 95 12.89 -6.25 -12.41
CA GLU A 95 12.12 -5.15 -13.01
C GLU A 95 10.63 -5.49 -12.95
N VAL A 96 9.84 -4.62 -12.32
CA VAL A 96 8.38 -4.71 -12.28
C VAL A 96 7.81 -3.64 -13.20
N THR A 97 7.04 -4.04 -14.20
CA THR A 97 6.47 -3.10 -15.18
C THR A 97 5.07 -2.67 -14.75
N VAL A 98 4.86 -1.37 -14.66
CA VAL A 98 3.52 -0.79 -14.49
C VAL A 98 2.89 -0.62 -15.88
N PRO A 99 1.64 -1.08 -16.10
CA PRO A 99 0.97 -0.94 -17.40
C PRO A 99 0.90 0.51 -17.88
N GLU A 100 1.19 0.75 -19.15
CA GLU A 100 1.07 2.07 -19.78
C GLU A 100 -0.38 2.33 -20.22
N VAL A 101 -0.94 3.46 -19.81
CA VAL A 101 -2.32 3.88 -20.09
C VAL A 101 -2.38 5.37 -20.39
N ALA A 102 -3.35 5.80 -21.20
CA ALA A 102 -3.56 7.21 -21.55
C ALA A 102 -4.88 7.69 -20.92
N VAL A 103 -4.82 8.77 -20.15
CA VAL A 103 -5.95 9.28 -19.35
C VAL A 103 -5.94 10.79 -19.31
N SER A 104 -7.06 11.44 -19.01
CA SER A 104 -7.05 12.89 -18.84
C SER A 104 -6.40 13.28 -17.50
N PRO A 105 -5.72 14.45 -17.39
CA PRO A 105 -5.19 14.94 -16.12
C PRO A 105 -6.25 15.06 -15.02
N GLN A 106 -7.50 15.37 -15.39
CA GLN A 106 -8.61 15.49 -14.44
C GLN A 106 -9.01 14.13 -13.88
N GLU A 107 -9.04 13.08 -14.71
CA GLU A 107 -9.29 11.70 -14.27
C GLU A 107 -8.16 11.18 -13.39
N ALA A 108 -6.90 11.42 -13.78
CA ALA A 108 -5.74 11.10 -12.96
C ALA A 108 -5.79 11.78 -11.58
N GLN A 109 -6.15 13.07 -11.53
CA GLN A 109 -6.32 13.79 -10.26
C GLN A 109 -7.46 13.20 -9.41
N ALA A 110 -8.62 12.95 -10.02
CA ALA A 110 -9.79 12.43 -9.30
C ALA A 110 -9.49 11.05 -8.69
N TYR A 111 -8.81 10.19 -9.46
CA TYR A 111 -8.37 8.89 -8.98
C TYR A 111 -7.30 9.00 -7.87
N LEU A 112 -6.32 9.90 -8.04
CA LEU A 112 -5.30 10.15 -7.02
C LEU A 112 -5.91 10.66 -5.71
N ASP A 113 -6.91 11.54 -5.76
CA ASP A 113 -7.63 12.04 -4.58
C ASP A 113 -8.38 10.92 -3.83
N GLU A 114 -8.86 9.90 -4.54
CA GLU A 114 -9.55 8.74 -3.97
C GLU A 114 -8.58 7.71 -3.36
N VAL A 115 -7.48 7.42 -4.05
CA VAL A 115 -6.50 6.40 -3.65
C VAL A 115 -5.53 6.90 -2.58
N THR A 116 -5.14 8.17 -2.63
CA THR A 116 -4.14 8.74 -1.70
C THR A 116 -4.49 8.52 -0.23
N PRO A 117 -5.74 8.77 0.24
CA PRO A 117 -6.11 8.49 1.63
C PRO A 117 -5.99 7.01 2.00
N ILE A 118 -6.37 6.09 1.11
CA ILE A 118 -6.29 4.64 1.36
C ILE A 118 -4.82 4.23 1.55
N VAL A 119 -3.95 4.75 0.69
CA VAL A 119 -2.52 4.45 0.71
C VAL A 119 -1.80 5.14 1.89
N GLN A 120 -2.14 6.38 2.24
CA GLN A 120 -1.56 7.09 3.38
C GLN A 120 -1.98 6.50 4.74
N ASN A 121 -3.19 5.93 4.81
CA ASN A 121 -3.66 5.22 5.99
C ASN A 121 -3.06 3.81 6.11
N SER A 122 -2.43 3.32 5.05
CA SER A 122 -1.71 2.04 5.08
C SER A 122 -0.32 2.19 5.67
N VAL A 123 0.21 1.13 6.27
CA VAL A 123 1.60 1.10 6.70
C VAL A 123 2.52 1.04 5.48
N ARG A 124 3.26 2.12 5.24
CA ARG A 124 4.13 2.28 4.05
C ARG A 124 5.59 1.91 4.28
N ASP A 125 6.01 1.85 5.54
CA ASP A 125 7.43 1.74 5.88
C ASP A 125 7.69 0.73 6.99
N VAL A 126 8.42 -0.32 6.63
CA VAL A 126 8.82 -1.40 7.54
C VAL A 126 10.07 -1.05 8.31
N SER A 127 10.83 -0.05 7.86
CA SER A 127 11.97 0.46 8.64
C SER A 127 11.52 1.10 9.96
N GLY A 128 10.26 1.55 10.06
CA GLY A 128 9.64 1.98 11.31
C GLY A 128 9.09 0.84 12.19
N LEU A 129 8.87 -0.35 11.61
CA LEU A 129 8.36 -1.53 12.34
C LEU A 129 9.50 -2.44 12.83
N ILE A 130 10.61 -2.42 12.11
CA ILE A 130 11.85 -3.14 12.42
C ILE A 130 12.86 -2.06 12.76
N GLU A 131 12.98 -1.72 14.05
CA GLU A 131 14.01 -0.82 14.55
C GLU A 131 15.22 -1.66 14.97
N PRO A 132 16.28 -1.79 14.14
CA PRO A 132 17.51 -2.40 14.58
C PRO A 132 18.19 -1.49 15.60
N GLU A 133 17.92 -1.73 16.88
CA GLU A 133 18.73 -1.17 17.96
C GLU A 133 20.10 -1.86 17.99
N VAL A 134 21.04 -1.28 17.24
CA VAL A 134 22.45 -1.66 17.31
C VAL A 134 23.04 -1.12 18.62
N SER A 135 22.70 -1.74 19.75
CA SER A 135 23.38 -1.51 21.02
C SER A 135 24.67 -2.33 21.07
N VAL A 136 25.82 -1.67 21.03
CA VAL A 136 27.12 -2.33 21.18
C VAL A 136 27.45 -2.50 22.67
N GLU A 137 26.63 -3.27 23.39
CA GLU A 137 27.02 -3.83 24.69
C GLU A 137 27.57 -5.24 24.47
N ASN A 138 28.88 -5.40 24.67
CA ASN A 138 29.60 -6.66 24.49
C ASN A 138 29.64 -7.21 23.04
N GLY A 139 29.35 -6.39 22.03
CA GLY A 139 29.47 -6.78 20.61
C GLY A 139 28.32 -7.63 20.07
N ASN A 140 27.17 -7.67 20.77
CA ASN A 140 25.95 -8.28 20.25
C ASN A 140 25.13 -7.23 19.50
N ILE A 141 24.45 -7.63 18.43
CA ILE A 141 23.43 -6.81 17.75
C ILE A 141 22.08 -7.34 18.22
N SER A 142 21.24 -6.47 18.78
CA SER A 142 19.87 -6.81 19.15
C SER A 142 18.93 -6.26 18.08
N LEU A 143 18.02 -7.10 17.58
CA LEU A 143 16.97 -6.68 16.66
C LEU A 143 15.68 -6.63 17.48
N ASN A 144 15.09 -5.45 17.61
CA ASN A 144 13.80 -5.32 18.27
C ASN A 144 12.72 -5.32 17.20
N ILE A 145 11.93 -6.40 17.16
CA ILE A 145 10.79 -6.53 16.26
C ILE A 145 9.55 -6.66 17.13
N ASN A 146 8.62 -5.70 16.96
CA ASN A 146 7.32 -5.80 17.59
C ASN A 146 6.38 -6.62 16.72
N ALA A 147 6.18 -7.90 17.08
CA ALA A 147 5.27 -8.80 16.37
C ALA A 147 3.84 -8.23 16.25
N ALA A 148 3.36 -7.52 17.28
CA ALA A 148 2.03 -6.90 17.24
C ALA A 148 1.96 -5.78 16.19
N SER A 149 3.03 -4.97 16.06
CA SER A 149 3.09 -3.93 15.02
C SER A 149 3.19 -4.51 13.61
N LEU A 150 3.81 -5.67 13.43
CA LEU A 150 3.81 -6.37 12.14
C LEU A 150 2.43 -6.94 11.79
N ASP A 151 1.69 -7.47 12.77
CA ASP A 151 0.32 -7.95 12.55
C ASP A 151 -0.67 -6.80 12.29
N GLU A 152 -0.49 -5.66 12.97
CA GLU A 152 -1.21 -4.42 12.66
C GLU A 152 -0.92 -3.95 11.23
N ALA A 153 0.35 -3.99 10.80
CA ALA A 153 0.74 -3.64 9.43
C ALA A 153 0.15 -4.60 8.39
N ARG A 154 0.17 -5.92 8.66
CA ARG A 154 -0.48 -6.93 7.81
C ARG A 154 -1.97 -6.63 7.66
N THR A 155 -2.67 -6.42 8.78
CA THR A 155 -4.10 -6.10 8.80
C THR A 155 -4.39 -4.82 8.02
N SER A 156 -3.59 -3.78 8.24
CA SER A 156 -3.70 -2.50 7.51
C SER A 156 -3.54 -2.68 6.00
N ILE A 157 -2.58 -3.50 5.55
CA ILE A 157 -2.37 -3.80 4.13
C ILE A 157 -3.55 -4.57 3.53
N GLU A 158 -4.07 -5.57 4.24
CA GLU A 158 -5.24 -6.35 3.80
C GLU A 158 -6.50 -5.47 3.69
N GLU A 159 -6.72 -4.58 4.66
CA GLU A 159 -7.82 -3.62 4.65
C GLU A 159 -7.68 -2.61 3.51
N SER A 160 -6.48 -2.05 3.30
CA SER A 160 -6.21 -1.16 2.17
C SER A 160 -6.39 -1.85 0.82
N ALA A 161 -5.96 -3.11 0.68
CA ALA A 161 -6.21 -3.90 -0.53
C ALA A 161 -7.71 -4.06 -0.79
N ALA A 162 -8.50 -4.35 0.26
CA ALA A 162 -9.95 -4.43 0.14
C ALA A 162 -10.58 -3.11 -0.29
N GLN A 163 -10.17 -1.99 0.32
CA GLN A 163 -10.64 -0.65 -0.05
C GLN A 163 -10.29 -0.30 -1.51
N LEU A 164 -9.07 -0.61 -1.95
CA LEU A 164 -8.63 -0.37 -3.34
C LEU A 164 -9.42 -1.19 -4.37
N ARG A 165 -9.92 -2.37 -4.01
CA ARG A 165 -10.82 -3.16 -4.88
C ARG A 165 -12.21 -2.55 -5.00
N GLU A 166 -12.64 -1.75 -4.03
CA GLU A 166 -13.93 -1.05 -4.05
C GLU A 166 -13.88 0.27 -4.81
N VAL A 167 -12.67 0.81 -5.02
CA VAL A 167 -12.44 1.99 -5.88
C VAL A 167 -12.90 1.68 -7.29
N GLN A 168 -13.62 2.62 -7.90
CA GLN A 168 -14.02 2.56 -9.30
C GLN A 168 -13.09 3.49 -10.11
N PRO A 169 -11.92 2.99 -10.57
CA PRO A 169 -11.00 3.81 -11.35
C PRO A 169 -11.69 4.34 -12.63
N PRO A 170 -11.35 5.56 -13.07
CA PRO A 170 -11.73 6.06 -14.39
C PRO A 170 -11.29 5.11 -15.51
N GLU A 171 -11.97 5.20 -16.66
CA GLU A 171 -11.64 4.37 -17.83
C GLU A 171 -10.17 4.56 -18.23
N GLY A 172 -9.45 3.46 -18.33
CA GLY A 172 -8.01 3.44 -18.61
C GLY A 172 -7.13 3.32 -17.36
N LEU A 173 -7.62 3.63 -16.15
CA LEU A 173 -6.86 3.45 -14.90
C LEU A 173 -7.10 2.09 -14.23
N GLU A 174 -8.01 1.25 -14.74
CA GLU A 174 -8.24 -0.10 -14.21
C GLU A 174 -6.94 -0.92 -14.11
N PRO A 175 -6.07 -0.97 -15.14
CA PRO A 175 -4.84 -1.75 -15.05
C PRO A 175 -3.85 -1.22 -14.01
N VAL A 176 -3.85 0.09 -13.76
CA VAL A 176 -3.00 0.73 -12.74
C VAL A 176 -3.55 0.42 -11.35
N ASN A 177 -4.87 0.46 -11.17
CA ASN A 177 -5.53 0.07 -9.92
C ASN A 177 -5.31 -1.42 -9.60
N ASP A 178 -5.45 -2.29 -10.60
CA ASP A 178 -5.21 -3.73 -10.44
C ASP A 178 -3.76 -3.99 -10.01
N GLU A 179 -2.80 -3.26 -10.57
CA GLU A 179 -1.39 -3.37 -10.21
C GLU A 179 -1.13 -2.87 -8.78
N LEU A 180 -1.80 -1.80 -8.36
CA LEU A 180 -1.73 -1.31 -6.98
C LEU A 180 -2.32 -2.32 -5.99
N VAL A 181 -3.53 -2.84 -6.26
CA VAL A 181 -4.17 -3.90 -5.46
C VAL A 181 -3.25 -5.11 -5.36
N ARG A 182 -2.67 -5.56 -6.47
CA ARG A 182 -1.75 -6.69 -6.52
C ARG A 182 -0.52 -6.46 -5.64
N ALA A 183 0.07 -5.26 -5.66
CA ALA A 183 1.20 -4.95 -4.81
C ALA A 183 0.87 -5.12 -3.32
N TYR A 184 -0.32 -4.65 -2.88
CA TYR A 184 -0.77 -4.86 -1.49
C TYR A 184 -1.01 -6.34 -1.18
N GLU A 185 -1.65 -7.09 -2.08
CA GLU A 185 -1.90 -8.53 -1.91
C GLU A 185 -0.61 -9.36 -1.83
N GLU A 186 0.39 -9.02 -2.64
CA GLU A 186 1.70 -9.69 -2.66
C GLU A 186 2.52 -9.35 -1.40
N ALA A 187 2.30 -8.18 -0.78
CA ALA A 187 3.02 -7.75 0.41
C ALA A 187 2.52 -8.43 1.70
N ALA A 188 1.21 -8.63 1.86
CA ALA A 188 0.63 -9.14 3.11
C ALA A 188 1.28 -10.44 3.64
N PRO A 189 1.55 -11.48 2.81
CA PRO A 189 2.23 -12.69 3.27
C PRO A 189 3.65 -12.45 3.81
N ALA A 190 4.36 -11.45 3.28
CA ALA A 190 5.70 -11.11 3.75
C ALA A 190 5.67 -10.59 5.19
N TYR A 191 4.68 -9.75 5.53
CA TYR A 191 4.47 -9.29 6.91
C TYR A 191 4.05 -10.43 7.83
N GLU A 192 3.14 -11.31 7.38
CA GLU A 192 2.68 -12.48 8.15
C GLU A 192 3.85 -13.41 8.53
N GLU A 193 4.74 -13.72 7.58
CA GLU A 193 5.86 -14.61 7.82
C GLU A 193 6.89 -14.01 8.80
N ILE A 194 7.17 -12.71 8.71
CA ILE A 194 8.05 -12.03 9.66
C ILE A 194 7.40 -11.96 11.04
N ALA A 195 6.09 -11.66 11.12
CA ALA A 195 5.34 -11.62 12.38
C ALA A 195 5.38 -13.00 13.07
N THR A 196 5.06 -14.07 12.33
CA THR A 196 5.11 -15.45 12.81
C THR A 196 6.50 -15.84 13.31
N ALA A 197 7.55 -15.44 12.57
CA ALA A 197 8.92 -15.68 13.00
C ALA A 197 9.27 -14.90 14.28
N ALA A 198 8.81 -13.65 14.41
CA ALA A 198 9.01 -12.83 15.61
C ALA A 198 8.32 -13.43 16.85
N GLU A 199 7.10 -13.96 16.70
CA GLU A 199 6.36 -14.64 17.77
C GLU A 199 7.05 -15.90 18.29
N SER A 200 7.84 -16.58 17.43
CA SER A 200 8.60 -17.76 17.83
C SER A 200 9.67 -17.46 18.88
N GLY A 201 10.13 -16.20 18.95
CA GLY A 201 11.25 -15.77 19.80
C GLY A 201 12.60 -16.37 19.40
N ASP A 202 12.69 -17.07 18.26
CA ASP A 202 13.92 -17.67 17.74
C ASP A 202 14.63 -16.68 16.79
N PRO A 203 15.80 -16.13 17.18
CA PRO A 203 16.52 -15.16 16.37
C PRO A 203 16.92 -15.66 14.98
N GLN A 204 17.17 -16.97 14.84
CA GLN A 204 17.54 -17.57 13.56
C GLN A 204 16.35 -17.61 12.61
N GLN A 205 15.15 -17.92 13.11
CA GLN A 205 13.93 -17.89 12.31
C GLN A 205 13.58 -16.47 11.90
N VAL A 206 13.65 -15.51 12.84
CA VAL A 206 13.45 -14.09 12.56
C VAL A 206 14.41 -13.60 11.48
N SER A 207 15.71 -13.86 11.64
CA SER A 207 16.71 -13.43 10.67
C SER A 207 16.48 -14.06 9.29
N SER A 208 16.02 -15.30 9.22
CA SER A 208 15.76 -15.99 7.95
C SER A 208 14.53 -15.40 7.27
N ALA A 209 13.42 -15.24 8.00
CA ALA A 209 12.19 -14.63 7.49
C ALA A 209 12.43 -13.20 7.00
N VAL A 210 13.15 -12.37 7.77
CA VAL A 210 13.50 -11.01 7.34
C VAL A 210 14.38 -11.05 6.08
N GLN A 211 15.39 -11.92 5.99
CA GLN A 211 16.23 -12.00 4.78
C GLN A 211 15.47 -12.45 3.53
N GLU A 212 14.51 -13.36 3.70
CA GLU A 212 13.71 -13.89 2.60
C GLU A 212 12.61 -12.91 2.15
N ARG A 213 12.03 -12.14 3.09
CA ARG A 213 10.81 -11.36 2.88
C ARG A 213 10.96 -9.85 2.87
N LEU A 214 12.06 -9.32 3.41
CA LEU A 214 12.32 -7.88 3.36
C LEU A 214 12.31 -7.37 1.92
N GLY A 215 12.81 -8.19 0.99
CA GLY A 215 12.81 -7.84 -0.41
C GLY A 215 11.42 -7.62 -1.02
N ASP A 216 10.46 -8.45 -0.65
CA ASP A 216 9.05 -8.35 -1.10
C ASP A 216 8.42 -7.04 -0.58
N ILE A 217 8.70 -6.71 0.67
CA ILE A 217 8.24 -5.49 1.35
C ILE A 217 8.84 -4.22 0.71
N GLU A 218 10.15 -4.21 0.45
CA GLU A 218 10.82 -3.06 -0.18
C GLU A 218 10.35 -2.86 -1.62
N ARG A 219 10.12 -3.96 -2.34
CA ARG A 219 9.49 -3.95 -3.67
C ARG A 219 8.11 -3.31 -3.62
N PHE A 220 7.27 -3.74 -2.67
CA PHE A 220 5.94 -3.17 -2.45
C PHE A 220 5.99 -1.64 -2.25
N SER A 221 6.81 -1.18 -1.30
CA SER A 221 6.96 0.25 -1.00
C SER A 221 7.39 1.05 -2.23
N SER A 222 8.43 0.56 -2.93
CA SER A 222 8.95 1.20 -4.14
C SER A 222 7.92 1.27 -5.27
N GLN A 223 7.13 0.21 -5.43
CA GLN A 223 6.12 0.12 -6.48
C GLN A 223 4.93 1.05 -6.21
N VAL A 224 4.42 1.06 -4.98
CA VAL A 224 3.32 1.96 -4.57
C VAL A 224 3.73 3.43 -4.73
N ASP A 225 4.93 3.79 -4.28
CA ASP A 225 5.42 5.16 -4.41
C ASP A 225 5.63 5.57 -5.87
N ALA A 226 6.15 4.68 -6.72
CA ALA A 226 6.32 4.96 -8.13
C ALA A 226 4.97 5.17 -8.85
N ILE A 227 3.96 4.34 -8.56
CA ILE A 227 2.60 4.50 -9.11
C ILE A 227 1.99 5.83 -8.70
N LEU A 228 2.06 6.18 -7.40
CA LEU A 228 1.49 7.45 -6.91
C LEU A 228 2.24 8.67 -7.43
N GLN A 229 3.57 8.60 -7.53
CA GLN A 229 4.37 9.69 -8.10
C GLN A 229 4.02 9.92 -9.57
N ASP A 230 3.78 8.85 -10.33
CA ASP A 230 3.43 8.94 -11.74
C ASP A 230 2.00 9.46 -11.94
N LEU A 231 1.04 9.00 -11.15
CA LEU A 231 -0.32 9.55 -11.12
C LEU A 231 -0.32 11.05 -10.77
N GLN A 232 0.52 11.47 -9.83
CA GLN A 232 0.68 12.89 -9.46
C GLN A 232 1.28 13.70 -10.62
N GLN A 233 2.26 13.15 -11.34
CA GLN A 233 2.83 13.83 -12.52
C GLN A 233 1.81 13.94 -13.65
N ALA A 234 1.01 12.90 -13.87
CA ALA A 234 -0.05 12.90 -14.87
C ALA A 234 -1.18 13.88 -14.53
N SER A 235 -1.54 13.98 -13.25
CA SER A 235 -2.58 14.89 -12.77
C SER A 235 -2.17 16.36 -12.84
N GLU A 236 -0.88 16.65 -12.60
CA GLU A 236 -0.30 17.98 -12.76
C GLU A 236 -0.19 18.41 -14.22
N GLY A 237 -0.37 17.48 -15.16
CA GLY A 237 -0.64 17.72 -16.57
C GLY A 237 0.23 18.81 -17.17
N ASN A 238 1.51 18.53 -17.42
CA ASN A 238 2.38 19.35 -18.28
C ASN A 238 2.24 20.88 -18.08
N GLN A 239 2.08 21.36 -16.84
CA GLN A 239 2.00 22.80 -16.49
C GLN A 239 3.28 23.61 -16.84
N GLN A 240 4.18 23.07 -17.64
CA GLN A 240 5.45 23.65 -18.06
C GLN A 240 5.60 23.89 -19.57
N GLN A 241 4.54 23.80 -20.39
CA GLN A 241 4.60 24.18 -21.81
C GLN A 241 3.96 25.53 -22.11
#